data_AF-A0A1A8LV46-F1
#
_entry.id   AF-A0A1A8LV46-F1
#
_cell.length_a   1.000
_cell.length_b   1.000
_cell.length_c   1.000
_cell.angle_alpha   90.00
_cell.angle_beta   90.00
_cell.angle_gamma   90.00
#
_symmetry.space_group_name_H-M   'P 1'
#
loop_
_entity.id
_entity.type
_entity.pdbx_description
1 polymer ?
#
loop_
_entity_poly.entity_id
_entity_poly.type
_entity_poly.pdbx_seq_one_letter_code
_entity_poly.pdbx_strand_id
1 'polypeptide(L)'
;MQSNGAGQEQESSELSCINSAQNGESSSAGGSHSNGLLSNTDNSNGVGTSNGSSAGPCSGTSSSEVGSLKKKKRLSQAEEDVIRLIGQHLHGLGLNQTVDLLMQESGCRLEHPSASKFRNHVMEGEWDKAENDLNELRALMHSPNAIVRMKFLLLQQKYLEYLEDGKVLEALQVLRGELTPLKYNTDRIHILSGYLMCSHADDLRAKAEWEGKGTASRSRLLDKLQTYLPPSVMLPPRRLHTLLRQAVELQRDRCLYHNTKLDNSLDSVSLLLDHVCSRKQFPCYTQQILTEHCNEVWFCKFSNDGTKLATGSKDTTVIIWQVDPESHQLKLLRTLEGHAYGVSYLAWSPDDTYLIACGPDDCSELWLWNVQTGELRTKMSQSHEDSLTSVAWNPDGKRFVAGGQRGQFYQCDLDGNLLDSWEGVRVQCLWCLSDGRTVLASDTHQRIRGYNFEDLTDRNIVQEDHPIMSFTVSKNGRLALLNVATQGVHLWDLQDRVLVRKYQGVTQGFYTIHSCFGGHNEDFIASGSEDHKVYIWHRRGELPIAELTGHTRTVNCVSWNPAIPGLMASASDDGTVRIWGPAPFLDSQETDGLSENCTNMDS
;
A
#
# COMPACT_ATOMS: atom_id res chain seq x y z
N MET A 1 -7.32 -22.84 60.56
CA MET A 1 -7.40 -22.43 61.98
C MET A 1 -6.71 -21.09 62.13
N GLN A 2 -7.33 -20.19 62.89
CA GLN A 2 -6.99 -18.79 63.19
C GLN A 2 -5.51 -18.61 63.63
N SER A 3 -4.81 -17.49 63.42
CA SER A 3 -5.16 -16.13 63.84
C SER A 3 -4.15 -15.07 63.34
N ASN A 4 -4.69 -13.88 63.00
CA ASN A 4 -4.20 -12.48 63.11
C ASN A 4 -2.84 -12.25 63.83
N GLY A 5 -1.96 -11.30 63.51
CA GLY A 5 -2.11 -9.98 62.91
C GLY A 5 -1.77 -8.88 63.94
N ALA A 6 -0.71 -8.08 63.70
CA ALA A 6 -0.51 -6.66 64.08
C ALA A 6 0.97 -6.28 64.28
N GLY A 7 1.39 -5.11 63.73
CA GLY A 7 2.62 -4.41 64.15
C GLY A 7 3.36 -3.59 63.08
N GLN A 8 2.83 -2.40 62.72
CA GLN A 8 3.54 -1.19 62.26
C GLN A 8 4.65 -0.79 63.27
N GLU A 9 5.67 0.06 63.09
CA GLU A 9 6.18 1.09 62.15
C GLU A 9 7.59 1.42 62.74
N GLN A 10 8.67 1.69 61.99
CA GLN A 10 9.19 3.00 61.55
C GLN A 10 10.71 3.01 61.85
N GLU A 11 11.57 3.42 60.90
CA GLU A 11 12.71 4.30 61.18
C GLU A 11 13.44 4.75 59.90
N SER A 12 13.56 6.08 59.74
CA SER A 12 14.66 6.85 59.10
C SER A 12 14.89 6.72 57.58
N SER A 13 15.24 7.76 56.81
CA SER A 13 15.59 9.16 57.09
C SER A 13 15.66 9.95 55.79
N GLU A 14 15.21 11.20 55.89
CA GLU A 14 15.52 12.39 55.10
C GLU A 14 16.87 12.41 54.37
N LEU A 15 16.88 12.98 53.16
CA LEU A 15 17.72 14.14 52.84
C LEU A 15 17.19 14.87 51.60
N SER A 16 16.82 16.11 51.85
CA SER A 16 16.42 17.16 50.92
C SER A 16 17.64 17.88 50.32
N CYS A 17 17.44 18.59 49.21
CA CYS A 17 17.87 19.98 48.93
C CYS A 17 17.62 20.31 47.43
N ILE A 18 16.69 21.22 47.07
CA ILE A 18 16.87 22.69 46.91
C ILE A 18 17.65 22.98 45.59
N ASN A 19 17.22 23.74 44.57
CA ASN A 19 16.49 25.01 44.38
C ASN A 19 16.19 25.10 42.85
N SER A 20 15.36 25.94 42.23
CA SER A 20 14.73 27.22 42.59
C SER A 20 13.77 27.58 41.44
N ALA A 21 12.55 28.00 41.78
CA ALA A 21 11.64 28.68 40.88
C ALA A 21 11.61 30.17 41.24
N GLN A 22 11.58 31.05 40.23
CA GLN A 22 11.06 32.41 40.37
C GLN A 22 10.37 32.85 39.06
N ASN A 23 9.04 33.01 39.20
CA ASN A 23 8.17 34.10 38.78
C ASN A 23 8.28 34.74 37.39
N GLY A 24 7.10 34.93 36.78
CA GLY A 24 6.87 35.99 35.80
C GLY A 24 5.57 35.83 35.02
N GLU A 25 4.44 36.20 35.63
CA GLU A 25 3.20 36.51 34.91
C GLU A 25 3.41 37.71 33.96
N SER A 26 2.82 37.69 32.77
CA SER A 26 2.00 38.81 32.27
C SER A 26 1.43 38.52 30.87
N SER A 27 0.10 38.52 30.83
CA SER A 27 -0.83 38.90 29.78
C SER A 27 -0.34 39.66 28.53
N SER A 28 -0.99 39.34 27.41
CA SER A 28 -1.77 40.25 26.53
C SER A 28 -1.41 40.27 25.04
N ALA A 29 -2.44 39.92 24.26
CA ALA A 29 -2.94 40.59 23.05
C ALA A 29 -2.06 40.74 21.79
N GLY A 30 -2.63 40.26 20.68
CA GLY A 30 -2.32 40.65 19.30
C GLY A 30 -2.85 39.56 18.36
N GLY A 31 -3.93 39.72 17.60
CA GLY A 31 -4.36 40.91 16.89
C GLY A 31 -4.16 40.66 15.39
N SER A 32 -5.28 40.40 14.71
CA SER A 32 -5.44 40.04 13.30
C SER A 32 -4.92 41.05 12.27
N HIS A 33 -4.86 40.55 11.02
CA HIS A 33 -4.89 41.29 9.73
C HIS A 33 -3.59 41.98 9.30
N SER A 34 -3.33 42.30 8.04
CA SER A 34 -3.67 41.83 6.68
C SER A 34 -2.88 42.75 5.73
N ASN A 35 -2.64 42.28 4.50
CA ASN A 35 -2.39 43.06 3.28
C ASN A 35 -1.16 43.97 3.12
N GLY A 36 -0.62 43.95 1.88
CA GLY A 36 -0.39 45.20 1.15
C GLY A 36 1.02 45.48 0.61
N LEU A 37 1.33 44.92 -0.55
CA LEU A 37 1.76 45.62 -1.78
C LEU A 37 2.43 47.02 -1.70
N LEU A 38 3.61 47.10 -2.36
CA LEU A 38 4.10 48.12 -3.32
C LEU A 38 5.38 48.93 -2.98
N SER A 39 6.32 48.79 -3.93
CA SER A 39 7.21 49.79 -4.55
C SER A 39 8.15 50.64 -3.68
N ASN A 40 9.44 50.60 -4.03
CA ASN A 40 10.22 51.84 -4.11
C ASN A 40 11.36 51.76 -5.15
N THR A 41 11.49 52.88 -5.85
CA THR A 41 12.38 53.26 -6.96
C THR A 41 13.77 53.72 -6.53
N ASP A 42 14.72 53.54 -7.46
CA ASP A 42 15.88 54.37 -7.85
C ASP A 42 16.91 54.86 -6.82
N ASN A 43 18.20 54.59 -7.12
CA ASN A 43 19.19 55.66 -7.16
C ASN A 43 20.44 55.34 -8.02
N SER A 44 21.10 56.43 -8.42
CA SER A 44 21.88 56.65 -9.64
C SER A 44 23.43 56.58 -9.54
N ASN A 45 24.05 56.56 -10.73
CA ASN A 45 25.29 57.25 -11.17
C ASN A 45 26.70 56.64 -11.02
N GLY A 46 27.42 56.63 -12.17
CA GLY A 46 28.88 56.59 -12.32
C GLY A 46 29.30 56.73 -13.80
N VAL A 47 30.01 57.82 -14.14
CA VAL A 47 30.34 58.32 -15.50
C VAL A 47 31.83 58.11 -15.86
N GLY A 48 32.14 57.99 -17.16
CA GLY A 48 33.46 58.28 -17.80
C GLY A 48 34.07 57.07 -18.50
N THR A 49 34.64 57.08 -19.71
CA THR A 49 35.12 58.12 -20.65
C THR A 49 35.41 57.46 -22.02
N SER A 50 35.33 58.24 -23.10
CA SER A 50 35.75 57.96 -24.50
C SER A 50 37.29 57.80 -24.63
N ASN A 51 37.96 57.37 -25.73
CA ASN A 51 37.80 57.61 -27.17
C ASN A 51 38.83 56.72 -27.92
N GLY A 52 38.64 56.45 -29.23
CA GLY A 52 39.69 55.83 -30.06
C GLY A 52 39.26 55.51 -31.49
N SER A 53 39.19 56.54 -32.35
CA SER A 53 38.80 56.49 -33.76
C SER A 53 39.97 56.10 -34.69
N SER A 54 39.67 55.40 -35.79
CA SER A 54 40.44 55.49 -37.05
C SER A 54 39.53 55.26 -38.25
N ALA A 55 39.47 56.27 -39.13
CA ALA A 55 38.65 56.33 -40.35
C ALA A 55 39.49 56.06 -41.61
N GLY A 56 38.85 55.56 -42.67
CA GLY A 56 39.32 55.55 -44.06
C GLY A 56 38.35 54.79 -44.99
N PRO A 57 38.09 55.23 -46.24
CA PRO A 57 36.70 55.42 -46.71
C PRO A 57 36.28 54.68 -48.01
N CYS A 58 34.96 54.75 -48.29
CA CYS A 58 34.20 54.69 -49.57
C CYS A 58 34.39 53.47 -50.51
N SER A 59 33.40 52.91 -51.23
CA SER A 59 32.01 53.26 -51.59
C SER A 59 31.36 52.02 -52.24
N GLY A 60 30.04 51.84 -52.12
CA GLY A 60 29.31 50.84 -52.90
C GLY A 60 27.91 50.56 -52.36
N THR A 61 26.96 51.40 -52.75
CA THR A 61 25.52 51.26 -52.51
C THR A 61 24.94 49.93 -53.02
N SER A 62 24.22 49.21 -52.15
CA SER A 62 22.93 48.61 -52.48
C SER A 62 22.13 48.33 -51.20
N SER A 63 21.04 49.08 -51.02
CA SER A 63 19.80 48.64 -50.37
C SER A 63 19.49 47.17 -50.69
N SER A 64 18.94 46.32 -49.82
CA SER A 64 17.91 46.52 -48.79
C SER A 64 17.66 45.15 -48.10
N GLU A 65 16.92 45.20 -46.99
CA GLU A 65 16.34 44.08 -46.23
C GLU A 65 17.22 43.41 -45.17
N VAL A 66 17.39 44.14 -44.07
CA VAL A 66 17.65 43.56 -42.74
C VAL A 66 16.40 42.77 -42.33
N GLY A 67 16.41 41.47 -42.62
CA GLY A 67 15.52 40.51 -41.98
C GLY A 67 15.79 40.50 -40.48
N SER A 68 14.81 40.93 -39.70
CA SER A 68 14.80 40.87 -38.24
C SER A 68 15.11 39.46 -37.77
N LEU A 69 16.36 39.23 -37.32
CA LEU A 69 16.75 38.06 -36.54
C LEU A 69 15.95 38.10 -35.24
N LYS A 70 14.77 37.48 -35.25
CA LYS A 70 14.02 37.16 -34.02
C LYS A 70 14.98 36.38 -33.12
N LYS A 71 15.51 37.05 -32.09
CA LYS A 71 16.30 36.42 -31.03
C LYS A 71 15.50 35.23 -30.51
N LYS A 72 15.91 34.00 -30.87
CA LYS A 72 15.30 32.77 -30.36
C LYS A 72 15.33 32.86 -28.83
N LYS A 73 14.16 32.82 -28.19
CA LYS A 73 14.07 32.67 -26.73
C LYS A 73 14.86 31.41 -26.39
N ARG A 74 15.87 31.55 -25.53
CA ARG A 74 16.66 30.41 -25.06
C ARG A 74 15.76 29.64 -24.09
N LEU A 75 15.24 28.50 -24.54
CA LEU A 75 14.41 27.62 -23.72
C LEU A 75 15.23 27.12 -22.54
N SER A 76 14.56 26.92 -21.40
CA SER A 76 15.13 26.22 -20.27
C SER A 76 15.22 24.72 -20.57
N GLN A 77 16.11 24.01 -19.88
CA GLN A 77 16.26 22.55 -20.03
C GLN A 77 14.92 21.82 -19.82
N ALA A 78 14.11 22.28 -18.86
CA ALA A 78 12.81 21.69 -18.59
C ALA A 78 11.81 21.89 -19.74
N GLU A 79 11.80 23.08 -20.37
CA GLU A 79 10.96 23.33 -21.54
C GLU A 79 11.38 22.48 -22.75
N GLU A 80 12.70 22.33 -22.97
CA GLU A 80 13.23 21.44 -24.02
C GLU A 80 12.83 19.99 -23.77
N ASP A 81 12.94 19.50 -22.53
CA ASP A 81 12.56 18.14 -22.17
C ASP A 81 11.04 17.91 -22.33
N VAL A 82 10.21 18.88 -21.95
CA VAL A 82 8.75 18.81 -22.14
C VAL A 82 8.38 18.75 -23.62
N ILE A 83 9.00 19.59 -24.46
CA ILE A 83 8.77 19.57 -25.92
C ILE A 83 9.17 18.22 -26.52
N ARG A 84 10.29 17.65 -26.08
CA ARG A 84 10.76 16.32 -26.50
C ARG A 84 9.78 15.21 -26.07
N LEU A 85 9.22 15.28 -24.86
CA LEU A 85 8.21 14.33 -24.37
C LEU A 85 6.89 14.42 -25.16
N ILE A 86 6.41 15.64 -25.42
CA ILE A 86 5.21 15.88 -26.23
C ILE A 86 5.43 15.37 -27.66
N GLY A 87 6.59 15.69 -28.26
CA GLY A 87 6.97 15.21 -29.58
C GLY A 87 6.96 13.68 -29.68
N GLN A 88 7.50 12.98 -28.66
CA GLN A 88 7.47 11.52 -28.60
C GLN A 88 6.05 10.96 -28.56
N HIS A 89 5.17 11.57 -27.75
CA HIS A 89 3.78 11.14 -27.62
C HIS A 89 2.99 11.34 -28.92
N LEU A 90 3.11 12.53 -29.54
CA LEU A 90 2.45 12.84 -30.81
C LEU A 90 2.95 11.95 -31.95
N HIS A 91 4.25 11.66 -32.00
CA HIS A 91 4.82 10.70 -32.95
C HIS A 91 4.27 9.28 -32.71
N GLY A 92 4.08 8.88 -31.44
CA GLY A 92 3.45 7.61 -31.08
C GLY A 92 1.99 7.50 -31.52
N LEU A 93 1.27 8.63 -31.59
CA LEU A 93 -0.10 8.71 -32.12
C LEU A 93 -0.15 8.78 -33.67
N GLY A 94 0.99 8.87 -34.35
CA GLY A 94 1.09 8.98 -35.80
C GLY A 94 1.00 10.41 -36.36
N LEU A 95 1.05 11.44 -35.51
CA LEU A 95 0.96 12.86 -35.90
C LEU A 95 2.33 13.42 -36.34
N ASN A 96 2.99 12.75 -37.29
CA ASN A 96 4.38 13.02 -37.65
C ASN A 96 4.59 14.44 -38.22
N GLN A 97 3.66 14.92 -39.06
CA GLN A 97 3.73 16.26 -39.66
C GLN A 97 3.73 17.37 -38.59
N THR A 98 2.94 17.20 -37.53
CA THR A 98 2.86 18.15 -36.41
C THR A 98 4.16 18.15 -35.60
N VAL A 99 4.76 16.97 -35.42
CA VAL A 99 6.05 16.84 -34.72
C VAL A 99 7.16 17.54 -35.47
N ASP A 100 7.24 17.37 -36.79
CA ASP A 100 8.28 18.01 -37.62
C ASP A 100 8.19 19.54 -37.54
N LEU A 101 6.98 20.10 -37.61
CA LEU A 101 6.73 21.53 -37.44
C LEU A 101 7.11 22.01 -36.02
N LEU A 102 6.69 21.28 -34.97
CA LEU A 102 7.02 21.60 -33.59
C LEU A 102 8.53 21.63 -33.35
N MET A 103 9.26 20.66 -33.90
CA MET A 103 10.72 20.57 -33.76
C MET A 103 11.41 21.70 -34.55
N GLN A 104 10.89 22.09 -35.70
CA GLN A 104 11.39 23.22 -36.49
C GLN A 104 11.20 24.57 -35.78
N GLU A 105 10.03 24.78 -35.17
CA GLU A 105 9.68 26.01 -34.45
C GLU A 105 10.45 26.15 -33.13
N SER A 106 10.52 25.07 -32.35
CA SER A 106 11.22 25.03 -31.07
C SER A 106 12.74 24.98 -31.20
N GLY A 107 13.25 24.50 -32.34
CA GLY A 107 14.68 24.19 -32.53
C GLY A 107 15.16 22.98 -31.74
N CYS A 108 14.25 22.23 -31.12
CA CYS A 108 14.56 20.99 -30.40
C CYS A 108 14.75 19.83 -31.37
N ARG A 109 15.48 18.79 -30.93
CA ARG A 109 15.59 17.52 -31.65
C ARG A 109 15.02 16.41 -30.79
N LEU A 110 14.16 15.58 -31.37
CA LEU A 110 13.59 14.44 -30.67
C LEU A 110 14.69 13.43 -30.29
N GLU A 111 15.53 13.09 -31.27
CA GLU A 111 16.60 12.09 -31.16
C GLU A 111 17.91 12.60 -31.74
N HIS A 112 19.02 11.99 -31.33
CA HIS A 112 20.31 12.20 -31.98
C HIS A 112 20.32 11.56 -33.38
N PRO A 113 20.93 12.18 -34.41
CA PRO A 113 20.92 11.63 -35.78
C PRO A 113 21.42 10.18 -35.90
N SER A 114 22.47 9.82 -35.17
CA SER A 114 22.99 8.44 -35.14
C SER A 114 22.00 7.45 -34.48
N ALA A 115 21.17 7.92 -33.54
CA ALA A 115 20.13 7.10 -32.91
C ALA A 115 18.94 6.88 -33.85
N SER A 116 18.57 7.89 -34.65
CA SER A 116 17.51 7.76 -35.66
C SER A 116 17.91 6.82 -36.80
N LYS A 117 19.19 6.86 -37.24
CA LYS A 117 19.73 5.87 -38.19
C LYS A 117 19.65 4.45 -37.63
N PHE A 118 20.14 4.26 -36.40
CA PHE A 118 20.09 2.98 -35.70
C PHE A 118 18.65 2.45 -35.60
N ARG A 119 17.71 3.30 -35.18
CA ARG A 119 16.28 2.96 -35.09
C ARG A 119 15.72 2.53 -36.44
N ASN A 120 16.02 3.25 -37.51
CA ASN A 120 15.53 2.91 -38.86
C ASN A 120 16.08 1.56 -39.33
N HIS A 121 17.39 1.32 -39.20
CA HIS A 121 18.00 0.04 -39.57
C HIS A 121 17.44 -1.14 -38.76
N VAL A 122 17.15 -0.95 -37.46
CA VAL A 122 16.49 -1.98 -36.62
C VAL A 122 15.06 -2.25 -37.07
N MET A 123 14.30 -1.22 -37.45
CA MET A 123 12.91 -1.37 -37.92
C MET A 123 12.85 -2.02 -39.32
N GLU A 124 13.77 -1.67 -40.21
CA GLU A 124 13.90 -2.25 -41.56
C GLU A 124 14.45 -3.68 -41.53
N GLY A 125 15.19 -4.06 -40.47
CA GLY A 125 15.76 -5.40 -40.30
C GLY A 125 17.16 -5.55 -40.91
N GLU A 126 17.87 -4.43 -41.11
CA GLU A 126 19.23 -4.40 -41.63
C GLU A 126 20.25 -4.56 -40.49
N TRP A 127 20.34 -5.78 -39.95
CA TRP A 127 21.07 -6.08 -38.71
C TRP A 127 22.57 -5.73 -38.75
N ASP A 128 23.24 -5.94 -39.88
CA ASP A 128 24.68 -5.66 -40.00
C ASP A 128 24.97 -4.15 -39.99
N LYS A 129 24.05 -3.33 -40.53
CA LYS A 129 24.14 -1.87 -40.44
C LYS A 129 23.80 -1.37 -39.03
N ALA A 130 22.80 -1.99 -38.39
CA ALA A 130 22.46 -1.68 -37.00
C ALA A 130 23.62 -1.97 -36.03
N GLU A 131 24.43 -3.01 -36.28
CA GLU A 131 25.63 -3.29 -35.49
C GLU A 131 26.71 -2.22 -35.67
N ASN A 132 26.91 -1.74 -36.90
CA ASN A 132 27.84 -0.64 -37.18
C ASN A 132 27.40 0.66 -36.50
N ASP A 133 26.11 1.00 -36.55
CA ASP A 133 25.57 2.16 -35.86
C ASP A 133 25.69 2.05 -34.34
N LEU A 134 25.55 0.84 -33.78
CA LEU A 134 25.78 0.59 -32.35
C LEU A 134 27.24 0.90 -31.95
N ASN A 135 28.20 0.60 -32.83
CA ASN A 135 29.60 0.95 -32.62
C ASN A 135 29.85 2.45 -32.71
N GLU A 136 29.09 3.21 -33.51
CA GLU A 136 29.14 4.68 -33.54
C GLU A 136 28.55 5.27 -32.25
N LEU A 137 27.42 4.71 -31.78
CA LEU A 137 26.76 5.12 -30.54
C LEU A 137 27.59 4.82 -29.29
N ARG A 138 28.58 3.91 -29.36
CA ARG A 138 29.52 3.62 -28.26
C ARG A 138 30.19 4.87 -27.69
N ALA A 139 30.49 5.86 -28.53
CA ALA A 139 31.13 7.11 -28.10
C ALA A 139 30.22 7.98 -27.19
N LEU A 140 28.91 7.79 -27.26
CA LEU A 140 27.90 8.55 -26.52
C LEU A 140 27.38 7.80 -25.28
N MET A 141 27.82 6.57 -25.07
CA MET A 141 27.37 5.71 -23.98
C MET A 141 28.36 5.70 -22.80
N HIS A 142 27.82 5.85 -21.59
CA HIS A 142 28.62 5.89 -20.36
C HIS A 142 28.99 4.50 -19.81
N SER A 143 28.37 3.41 -20.30
CA SER A 143 28.62 2.05 -19.77
C SER A 143 28.94 1.03 -20.88
N PRO A 144 30.11 0.36 -20.83
CA PRO A 144 30.49 -0.69 -21.79
C PRO A 144 29.58 -1.92 -21.74
N ASN A 145 29.04 -2.24 -20.55
CA ASN A 145 28.17 -3.40 -20.34
C ASN A 145 26.81 -3.26 -21.04
N ALA A 146 26.28 -2.04 -21.17
CA ALA A 146 25.03 -1.81 -21.88
C ALA A 146 25.15 -2.13 -23.39
N ILE A 147 26.31 -1.86 -23.98
CA ILE A 147 26.58 -2.16 -25.40
C ILE A 147 26.57 -3.67 -25.64
N VAL A 148 27.22 -4.45 -24.77
CA VAL A 148 27.23 -5.92 -24.87
C VAL A 148 25.80 -6.48 -24.77
N ARG A 149 24.98 -5.91 -23.88
CA ARG A 149 23.56 -6.26 -23.73
C ARG A 149 22.74 -5.92 -24.97
N MET A 150 22.91 -4.72 -25.51
CA MET A 150 22.22 -4.28 -26.73
C MET A 150 22.61 -5.14 -27.93
N LYS A 151 23.91 -5.43 -28.09
CA LYS A 151 24.42 -6.33 -29.13
C LYS A 151 23.82 -7.73 -28.99
N PHE A 152 23.78 -8.28 -27.78
CA PHE A 152 23.14 -9.58 -27.53
C PHE A 152 21.66 -9.59 -27.94
N LEU A 153 20.89 -8.55 -27.60
CA LEU A 153 19.47 -8.46 -27.96
C LEU A 153 19.24 -8.33 -29.48
N LEU A 154 20.07 -7.54 -30.17
CA LEU A 154 20.02 -7.42 -31.64
C LEU A 154 20.32 -8.77 -32.31
N LEU A 155 21.39 -9.44 -31.88
CA LEU A 155 21.79 -10.74 -32.42
C LEU A 155 20.78 -11.84 -32.11
N GLN A 156 20.14 -11.78 -30.94
CA GLN A 156 19.05 -12.69 -30.60
C GLN A 156 17.86 -12.52 -31.57
N GLN A 157 17.48 -11.28 -31.91
CA GLN A 157 16.42 -11.06 -32.89
C GLN A 157 16.85 -11.47 -34.30
N LYS A 158 18.08 -11.15 -34.74
CA LYS A 158 18.67 -11.61 -36.01
C LYS A 158 18.61 -13.14 -36.12
N TYR A 159 18.95 -13.85 -35.05
CA TYR A 159 18.88 -15.30 -34.96
C TYR A 159 17.45 -15.86 -35.11
N LEU A 160 16.47 -15.28 -34.39
CA LEU A 160 15.08 -15.72 -34.48
C LEU A 160 14.47 -15.48 -35.87
N GLU A 161 14.79 -14.34 -36.50
CA GLU A 161 14.32 -14.04 -37.87
C GLU A 161 14.93 -15.00 -38.91
N TYR A 162 16.21 -15.41 -38.76
CA TYR A 162 16.80 -16.41 -39.65
C TYR A 162 16.23 -17.82 -39.46
N LEU A 163 15.91 -18.22 -38.22
CA LEU A 163 15.25 -19.49 -37.97
C LEU A 163 13.86 -19.54 -38.60
N GLU A 164 13.09 -18.45 -38.50
CA GLU A 164 11.78 -18.37 -39.13
C GLU A 164 11.83 -18.37 -40.66
N ASP A 165 12.85 -17.72 -41.25
CA ASP A 165 13.12 -17.73 -42.69
C ASP A 165 13.68 -19.09 -43.20
N GLY A 166 13.89 -20.09 -42.32
CA GLY A 166 14.42 -21.41 -42.67
C GLY A 166 15.93 -21.44 -42.93
N LYS A 167 16.65 -20.34 -42.63
CA LYS A 167 18.09 -20.17 -42.84
C LYS A 167 18.90 -20.69 -41.66
N VAL A 168 18.89 -22.02 -41.50
CA VAL A 168 19.45 -22.69 -40.31
C VAL A 168 20.99 -22.54 -40.22
N LEU A 169 21.70 -22.51 -41.35
CA LEU A 169 23.16 -22.38 -41.38
C LEU A 169 23.59 -20.99 -40.92
N GLU A 170 22.93 -19.96 -41.41
CA GLU A 170 23.15 -18.56 -41.02
C GLU A 170 22.77 -18.34 -39.55
N ALA A 171 21.67 -18.92 -39.07
CA ALA A 171 21.29 -18.90 -37.67
C ALA A 171 22.36 -19.57 -36.77
N LEU A 172 22.90 -20.71 -37.18
CA LEU A 172 24.01 -21.39 -36.49
C LEU A 172 25.29 -20.54 -36.45
N GLN A 173 25.58 -19.83 -37.53
CA GLN A 173 26.72 -18.91 -37.60
C GLN A 173 26.54 -17.75 -36.62
N VAL A 174 25.34 -17.15 -36.52
CA VAL A 174 25.05 -16.09 -35.54
C VAL A 174 25.18 -16.63 -34.10
N LEU A 175 24.65 -17.83 -33.81
CA LEU A 175 24.72 -18.44 -32.49
C LEU A 175 26.19 -18.70 -32.05
N ARG A 176 26.97 -19.34 -32.92
CA ARG A 176 28.35 -19.78 -32.60
C ARG A 176 29.38 -18.67 -32.77
N GLY A 177 29.24 -17.86 -33.82
CA GLY A 177 30.21 -16.86 -34.24
C GLY A 177 29.99 -15.47 -33.63
N GLU A 178 28.76 -15.11 -33.29
CA GLU A 178 28.43 -13.74 -32.84
C GLU A 178 27.89 -13.72 -31.39
N LEU A 179 27.00 -14.65 -31.01
CA LEU A 179 26.39 -14.70 -29.66
C LEU A 179 27.28 -15.37 -28.60
N THR A 180 27.85 -16.54 -28.90
CA THR A 180 28.69 -17.29 -27.94
C THR A 180 29.94 -16.52 -27.48
N PRO A 181 30.65 -15.77 -28.35
CA PRO A 181 31.82 -14.98 -27.94
C PRO A 181 31.51 -13.84 -26.96
N LEU A 182 30.25 -13.40 -26.86
CA LEU A 182 29.85 -12.32 -25.94
C LEU A 182 29.87 -12.76 -24.47
N LYS A 183 29.90 -14.08 -24.19
CA LYS A 183 29.88 -14.66 -22.82
C LYS A 183 28.82 -14.04 -21.89
N TYR A 184 27.73 -13.57 -22.47
CA TYR A 184 26.64 -12.90 -21.75
C TYR A 184 25.42 -13.81 -21.76
N ASN A 185 24.87 -14.10 -20.57
CA ASN A 185 23.68 -14.92 -20.37
C ASN A 185 23.74 -16.30 -21.06
N THR A 186 24.65 -17.15 -20.59
CA THR A 186 24.88 -18.51 -21.12
C THR A 186 23.63 -19.38 -21.06
N ASP A 187 22.80 -19.23 -20.03
CA ASP A 187 21.54 -19.98 -19.87
C ASP A 187 20.57 -19.68 -21.00
N ARG A 188 20.47 -18.41 -21.42
CA ARG A 188 19.65 -18.03 -22.57
C ARG A 188 20.19 -18.58 -23.89
N ILE A 189 21.52 -18.66 -24.05
CA ILE A 189 22.14 -19.28 -25.24
C ILE A 189 21.81 -20.77 -25.32
N HIS A 190 21.81 -21.48 -24.18
CA HIS A 190 21.38 -22.88 -24.13
C HIS A 190 19.92 -23.05 -24.57
N ILE A 191 19.02 -22.18 -24.09
CA ILE A 191 17.62 -22.18 -24.52
C ILE A 191 17.51 -21.90 -26.02
N LEU A 192 18.23 -20.90 -26.54
CA LEU A 192 18.24 -20.57 -27.97
C LEU A 192 18.70 -21.76 -28.82
N SER A 193 19.72 -22.51 -28.38
CA SER A 193 20.16 -23.72 -29.08
C SER A 193 19.07 -24.79 -29.20
N GLY A 194 18.14 -24.85 -28.23
CA GLY A 194 16.98 -25.75 -28.27
C GLY A 194 15.95 -25.38 -29.33
N TYR A 195 15.93 -24.12 -29.81
CA TYR A 195 15.01 -23.67 -30.86
C TYR A 195 15.36 -24.20 -32.25
N LEU A 196 16.60 -24.64 -32.48
CA LEU A 196 17.00 -25.34 -33.73
C LEU A 196 16.23 -26.65 -33.96
N MET A 197 15.64 -27.23 -32.90
CA MET A 197 14.88 -28.47 -32.98
C MET A 197 13.41 -28.26 -33.38
N CYS A 198 12.99 -27.01 -33.62
CA CYS A 198 11.63 -26.71 -34.07
C CYS A 198 11.51 -26.92 -35.58
N SER A 199 10.55 -27.74 -36.01
CA SER A 199 10.31 -28.06 -37.42
C SER A 199 9.49 -27.01 -38.16
N HIS A 200 8.65 -26.24 -37.45
CA HIS A 200 7.79 -25.22 -38.03
C HIS A 200 7.94 -23.86 -37.34
N ALA A 201 7.70 -22.78 -38.08
CA ALA A 201 7.75 -21.40 -37.57
C ALA A 201 6.78 -21.17 -36.41
N ASP A 202 5.61 -21.83 -36.42
CA ASP A 202 4.61 -21.69 -35.36
C ASP A 202 5.06 -22.35 -34.05
N ASP A 203 5.81 -23.46 -34.11
CA ASP A 203 6.42 -24.08 -32.94
C ASP A 203 7.50 -23.19 -32.32
N LEU A 204 8.24 -22.46 -33.15
CA LEU A 204 9.24 -21.49 -32.72
C LEU A 204 8.57 -20.31 -32.00
N ARG A 205 7.51 -19.74 -32.59
CA ARG A 205 6.74 -18.63 -32.00
C ARG A 205 6.16 -19.01 -30.64
N ALA A 206 5.58 -20.21 -30.53
CA ALA A 206 5.03 -20.74 -29.28
C ALA A 206 6.11 -20.98 -28.22
N LYS A 207 7.23 -21.65 -28.56
CA LYS A 207 8.32 -21.94 -27.60
C LYS A 207 9.14 -20.71 -27.20
N ALA A 208 9.19 -19.69 -28.05
CA ALA A 208 9.94 -18.47 -27.79
C ALA A 208 9.09 -17.33 -27.22
N GLU A 209 7.76 -17.52 -27.11
CA GLU A 209 6.79 -16.46 -26.79
C GLU A 209 7.03 -15.20 -27.64
N TRP A 210 7.24 -15.43 -28.93
CA TRP A 210 7.69 -14.42 -29.90
C TRP A 210 6.66 -14.28 -31.01
N GLU A 211 6.28 -13.03 -31.30
CA GLU A 211 5.20 -12.68 -32.24
C GLU A 211 5.54 -12.90 -33.72
N GLY A 212 6.71 -13.47 -34.02
CA GLY A 212 7.21 -13.65 -35.37
C GLY A 212 7.97 -12.43 -35.91
N LYS A 213 8.53 -12.56 -37.10
CA LYS A 213 9.17 -11.50 -37.86
C LYS A 213 8.15 -10.46 -38.26
N GLY A 214 8.37 -9.23 -37.82
CA GLY A 214 7.47 -8.13 -38.13
C GLY A 214 7.77 -6.87 -37.35
N THR A 215 6.98 -5.84 -37.62
CA THR A 215 7.10 -4.53 -36.98
C THR A 215 6.83 -4.59 -35.47
N ALA A 216 5.99 -5.52 -35.00
CA ALA A 216 5.67 -5.71 -33.59
C ALA A 216 6.82 -6.29 -32.76
N SER A 217 7.53 -7.31 -33.27
CA SER A 217 8.70 -7.86 -32.59
C SER A 217 9.88 -6.89 -32.62
N ARG A 218 10.07 -6.19 -33.74
CA ARG A 218 11.09 -5.14 -33.89
C ARG A 218 10.82 -3.92 -33.02
N SER A 219 9.57 -3.49 -32.86
CA SER A 219 9.21 -2.40 -31.94
C SER A 219 9.43 -2.80 -30.48
N ARG A 220 9.09 -4.04 -30.09
CA ARG A 220 9.38 -4.58 -28.75
C ARG A 220 10.87 -4.69 -28.47
N LEU A 221 11.66 -5.10 -29.46
CA LEU A 221 13.12 -5.09 -29.36
C LEU A 221 13.62 -3.66 -29.16
N LEU A 222 13.13 -2.71 -29.97
CA LEU A 222 13.50 -1.32 -29.86
C LEU A 222 13.18 -0.80 -28.46
N ASP A 223 11.98 -1.00 -27.93
CA ASP A 223 11.57 -0.65 -26.55
C ASP A 223 12.60 -1.14 -25.52
N LYS A 224 13.05 -2.40 -25.62
CA LYS A 224 14.09 -2.95 -24.74
C LYS A 224 15.43 -2.24 -24.93
N LEU A 225 15.84 -1.97 -26.17
CA LEU A 225 17.10 -1.27 -26.47
C LEU A 225 17.09 0.18 -25.95
N GLN A 226 15.95 0.87 -26.03
CA GLN A 226 15.82 2.26 -25.57
C GLN A 226 16.09 2.40 -24.06
N THR A 227 15.81 1.37 -23.26
CA THR A 227 16.06 1.40 -21.80
C THR A 227 17.54 1.49 -21.43
N TYR A 228 18.44 1.06 -22.34
CA TYR A 228 19.88 1.10 -22.14
C TYR A 228 20.54 2.35 -22.72
N LEU A 229 19.81 3.10 -23.57
CA LEU A 229 20.32 4.32 -24.19
C LEU A 229 20.16 5.51 -23.23
N PRO A 230 21.13 6.45 -23.19
CA PRO A 230 20.98 7.67 -22.41
C PRO A 230 19.79 8.52 -22.92
N PRO A 231 18.99 9.13 -22.03
CA PRO A 231 17.86 9.99 -22.42
C PRO A 231 18.25 11.19 -23.31
N SER A 232 19.52 11.61 -23.27
CA SER A 232 20.06 12.65 -24.15
C SER A 232 20.10 12.19 -25.62
N VAL A 233 20.40 10.92 -25.87
CA VAL A 233 20.53 10.32 -27.21
C VAL A 233 19.17 9.91 -27.76
N MET A 234 18.38 9.21 -26.95
CA MET A 234 17.04 8.77 -27.30
C MET A 234 16.18 8.68 -26.05
N LEU A 235 14.95 9.18 -26.10
CA LEU A 235 14.06 9.11 -24.95
C LEU A 235 13.67 7.65 -24.67
N PRO A 236 13.51 7.27 -23.39
CA PRO A 236 12.91 5.99 -23.02
C PRO A 236 11.51 5.84 -23.64
N PRO A 237 11.05 4.60 -23.88
CA PRO A 237 9.81 4.37 -24.60
C PRO A 237 8.64 4.87 -23.76
N ARG A 238 7.71 5.60 -24.38
CA ARG A 238 6.49 6.12 -23.73
C ARG A 238 6.79 6.85 -22.41
N ARG A 239 7.81 7.72 -22.40
CA ARG A 239 8.27 8.37 -21.16
C ARG A 239 7.20 9.27 -20.53
N LEU A 240 6.45 10.02 -21.34
CA LEU A 240 5.33 10.84 -20.85
C LEU A 240 4.28 9.99 -20.12
N HIS A 241 3.89 8.85 -20.69
CA HIS A 241 2.96 7.90 -20.06
C HIS A 241 3.45 7.41 -18.69
N THR A 242 4.75 7.12 -18.59
CA THR A 242 5.36 6.68 -17.33
C THR A 242 5.36 7.80 -16.28
N LEU A 243 5.68 9.03 -16.68
CA LEU A 243 5.63 10.19 -15.79
C LEU A 243 4.20 10.49 -15.33
N LEU A 244 3.22 10.42 -16.23
CA LEU A 244 1.81 10.58 -15.89
C LEU A 244 1.34 9.49 -14.93
N ARG A 245 1.76 8.24 -15.13
CA ARG A 245 1.49 7.16 -14.18
C ARG A 245 2.07 7.44 -12.80
N GLN A 246 3.34 7.85 -12.73
CA GLN A 246 3.99 8.23 -11.47
C GLN A 246 3.27 9.41 -10.79
N ALA A 247 2.81 10.41 -11.55
CA ALA A 247 2.05 11.53 -11.02
C ALA A 247 0.69 11.08 -10.46
N VAL A 248 -0.03 10.22 -11.18
CA VAL A 248 -1.31 9.65 -10.73
C VAL A 248 -1.11 8.78 -9.48
N GLU A 249 -0.07 7.95 -9.43
CA GLU A 249 0.30 7.18 -8.24
C GLU A 249 0.57 8.10 -7.04
N LEU A 250 1.35 9.16 -7.22
CA LEU A 250 1.62 10.16 -6.17
C LEU A 250 0.37 10.92 -5.71
N GLN A 251 -0.55 11.24 -6.62
CA GLN A 251 -1.82 11.88 -6.28
C GLN A 251 -2.72 10.93 -5.48
N ARG A 252 -2.82 9.65 -5.88
CA ARG A 252 -3.55 8.61 -5.15
C ARG A 252 -2.98 8.42 -3.74
N ASP A 253 -1.66 8.37 -3.64
CA ASP A 253 -0.91 8.27 -2.40
C ASP A 253 -1.11 9.44 -1.42
N ARG A 254 -1.49 10.61 -1.96
CA ARG A 254 -1.82 11.81 -1.19
C ARG A 254 -3.31 11.92 -0.90
N CYS A 255 -4.15 11.13 -1.56
CA CYS A 255 -5.59 11.20 -1.40
C CYS A 255 -6.03 10.49 -0.11
N LEU A 256 -6.54 11.27 0.84
CA LEU A 256 -6.90 10.81 2.19
C LEU A 256 -7.98 9.72 2.23
N TYR A 257 -8.90 9.68 1.27
CA TYR A 257 -10.04 8.76 1.27
C TYR A 257 -9.97 7.71 0.16
N HIS A 258 -8.81 7.53 -0.47
CA HIS A 258 -8.70 6.61 -1.58
C HIS A 258 -8.81 5.16 -1.11
N ASN A 259 -9.91 4.49 -1.47
CA ASN A 259 -10.26 3.18 -0.92
C ASN A 259 -10.85 2.22 -1.98
N THR A 260 -10.45 2.35 -3.24
CA THR A 260 -10.99 1.56 -4.35
C THR A 260 -9.90 0.76 -5.06
N LYS A 261 -10.28 -0.41 -5.60
CA LYS A 261 -9.49 -1.15 -6.59
C LYS A 261 -9.60 -0.39 -7.91
N LEU A 262 -8.53 0.24 -8.37
CA LEU A 262 -8.47 0.80 -9.72
C LEU A 262 -7.46 0.03 -10.54
N ASP A 263 -7.83 -0.25 -11.79
CA ASP A 263 -6.87 -0.65 -12.80
C ASP A 263 -5.74 0.39 -12.87
N ASN A 264 -4.51 -0.09 -13.05
CA ASN A 264 -3.33 0.76 -13.26
C ASN A 264 -3.36 1.49 -14.62
N SER A 265 -4.52 1.53 -15.29
CA SER A 265 -4.73 2.31 -16.51
C SER A 265 -4.96 3.78 -16.17
N LEU A 266 -4.34 4.65 -16.97
CA LEU A 266 -4.53 6.10 -16.89
C LEU A 266 -5.95 6.52 -17.27
N ASP A 267 -6.71 5.66 -17.96
CA ASP A 267 -8.08 5.95 -18.39
C ASP A 267 -9.08 6.02 -17.22
N SER A 268 -8.68 5.48 -16.06
CA SER A 268 -9.53 5.44 -14.87
C SER A 268 -9.50 6.72 -14.03
N VAL A 269 -8.59 7.65 -14.36
CA VAL A 269 -8.38 8.90 -13.61
C VAL A 269 -8.33 10.06 -14.60
N SER A 270 -8.97 11.18 -14.25
CA SER A 270 -8.83 12.41 -15.03
C SER A 270 -7.39 12.93 -14.92
N LEU A 271 -6.67 13.03 -16.03
CA LEU A 271 -5.34 13.66 -16.07
C LEU A 271 -5.40 15.18 -16.01
N LEU A 272 -6.60 15.76 -16.15
CA LEU A 272 -6.85 17.20 -16.21
C LEU A 272 -7.08 17.82 -14.83
N LEU A 273 -7.45 17.00 -13.84
CA LEU A 273 -7.77 17.43 -12.49
C LEU A 273 -7.05 16.51 -11.50
N ASP A 274 -6.58 17.06 -10.39
CA ASP A 274 -5.96 16.26 -9.35
C ASP A 274 -6.96 15.25 -8.77
N HIS A 275 -6.51 14.01 -8.63
CA HIS A 275 -7.34 12.93 -8.09
C HIS A 275 -7.68 13.18 -6.61
N VAL A 276 -8.96 13.35 -6.31
CA VAL A 276 -9.47 13.51 -4.94
C VAL A 276 -10.72 12.65 -4.77
N CYS A 277 -10.68 11.72 -3.81
CA CYS A 277 -11.83 10.95 -3.40
C CYS A 277 -12.66 11.73 -2.36
N SER A 278 -13.98 11.64 -2.47
CA SER A 278 -14.87 12.31 -1.53
C SER A 278 -15.05 11.49 -0.25
N ARG A 279 -15.20 12.18 0.89
CA ARG A 279 -15.54 11.54 2.18
C ARG A 279 -16.87 10.76 2.11
N LYS A 280 -17.79 11.17 1.23
CA LYS A 280 -19.07 10.48 0.99
C LYS A 280 -18.89 9.06 0.45
N GLN A 281 -17.80 8.76 -0.24
CA GLN A 281 -17.54 7.40 -0.74
C GLN A 281 -16.81 6.52 0.28
N PHE A 282 -16.39 7.09 1.41
CA PHE A 282 -15.64 6.41 2.45
C PHE A 282 -16.59 5.85 3.53
N PRO A 283 -16.26 4.73 4.21
CA PRO A 283 -17.10 4.11 5.25
C PRO A 283 -17.21 4.94 6.53
N CYS A 284 -17.89 6.08 6.46
CA CYS A 284 -18.14 6.99 7.59
C CYS A 284 -19.58 6.95 8.12
N TYR A 285 -20.51 6.33 7.39
CA TYR A 285 -21.94 6.44 7.68
C TYR A 285 -22.48 5.11 8.17
N THR A 286 -23.25 5.12 9.26
CA THR A 286 -23.95 3.91 9.70
C THR A 286 -25.01 3.53 8.66
N GLN A 287 -24.81 2.39 8.01
CA GLN A 287 -25.72 1.80 7.03
C GLN A 287 -26.76 0.89 7.69
N GLN A 288 -26.33 0.18 8.73
CA GLN A 288 -27.17 -0.77 9.44
C GLN A 288 -26.77 -0.83 10.92
N ILE A 289 -27.75 -1.05 11.79
CA ILE A 289 -27.55 -1.34 13.21
C ILE A 289 -28.16 -2.72 13.45
N LEU A 290 -27.34 -3.66 13.91
CA LEU A 290 -27.73 -5.02 14.24
C LEU A 290 -27.96 -5.11 15.74
N THR A 291 -29.15 -5.54 16.15
CA THR A 291 -29.61 -5.54 17.56
C THR A 291 -30.08 -6.92 18.03
N GLU A 292 -29.69 -7.98 17.33
CA GLU A 292 -30.16 -9.34 17.64
C GLU A 292 -29.48 -9.93 18.89
N HIS A 293 -28.33 -9.41 19.30
CA HIS A 293 -27.71 -9.75 20.58
C HIS A 293 -28.48 -9.14 21.75
N CYS A 294 -28.57 -9.88 22.86
CA CYS A 294 -29.30 -9.48 24.04
C CYS A 294 -28.41 -8.88 25.15
N ASN A 295 -27.10 -8.79 24.91
CA ASN A 295 -26.11 -8.27 25.84
C ASN A 295 -24.90 -7.68 25.08
N GLU A 296 -23.90 -7.18 25.82
CA GLU A 296 -22.63 -6.62 25.31
C GLU A 296 -22.02 -7.48 24.19
N VAL A 297 -21.69 -6.86 23.06
CA VAL A 297 -20.97 -7.52 21.96
C VAL A 297 -19.49 -7.17 22.07
N TRP A 298 -18.68 -8.18 22.35
CA TRP A 298 -17.26 -7.99 22.63
C TRP A 298 -16.38 -8.09 21.38
N PHE A 299 -16.79 -8.88 20.39
CA PHE A 299 -15.94 -9.13 19.22
C PHE A 299 -16.75 -9.26 17.93
N CYS A 300 -16.18 -8.76 16.82
CA CYS A 300 -16.71 -9.02 15.49
C CYS A 300 -15.58 -9.22 14.48
N LYS A 301 -15.76 -10.12 13.51
CA LYS A 301 -14.75 -10.36 12.47
C LYS A 301 -15.37 -10.83 11.17
N PHE A 302 -15.04 -10.15 10.07
CA PHE A 302 -15.39 -10.62 8.73
C PHE A 302 -14.61 -11.89 8.38
N SER A 303 -15.23 -12.78 7.62
CA SER A 303 -14.55 -13.91 6.98
C SER A 303 -13.50 -13.41 5.98
N ASN A 304 -12.52 -14.25 5.65
CA ASN A 304 -11.42 -13.89 4.76
C ASN A 304 -11.89 -13.60 3.33
N ASP A 305 -12.95 -14.27 2.87
CA ASP A 305 -13.66 -14.02 1.62
C ASP A 305 -14.57 -12.78 1.66
N GLY A 306 -14.80 -12.19 2.85
CA GLY A 306 -15.67 -11.04 3.07
C GLY A 306 -17.17 -11.29 2.91
N THR A 307 -17.61 -12.55 2.75
CA THR A 307 -19.02 -12.90 2.53
C THR A 307 -19.82 -13.02 3.81
N LYS A 308 -19.15 -13.17 4.97
CA LYS A 308 -19.79 -13.34 6.27
C LYS A 308 -19.15 -12.45 7.33
N LEU A 309 -19.92 -12.11 8.35
CA LEU A 309 -19.45 -11.49 9.59
C LEU A 309 -19.82 -12.42 10.74
N ALA A 310 -18.90 -12.68 11.67
CA ALA A 310 -19.20 -13.35 12.92
C ALA A 310 -19.15 -12.34 14.07
N THR A 311 -20.10 -12.41 15.00
CA THR A 311 -20.18 -11.54 16.18
C THR A 311 -20.31 -12.40 17.44
N GLY A 312 -19.49 -12.11 18.45
CA GLY A 312 -19.44 -12.83 19.72
C GLY A 312 -19.88 -11.92 20.87
N SER A 313 -20.75 -12.44 21.73
CA SER A 313 -21.43 -11.66 22.77
C SER A 313 -21.36 -12.30 24.14
N LYS A 314 -21.52 -11.46 25.15
CA LYS A 314 -21.71 -11.86 26.56
C LYS A 314 -22.97 -12.70 26.78
N ASP A 315 -23.94 -12.64 25.86
CA ASP A 315 -25.15 -13.47 25.89
C ASP A 315 -24.91 -14.96 25.58
N THR A 316 -23.66 -15.39 25.45
CA THR A 316 -23.22 -16.79 25.17
C THR A 316 -23.50 -17.27 23.74
N THR A 317 -23.88 -16.36 22.85
CA THR A 317 -24.14 -16.67 21.45
C THR A 317 -23.07 -16.12 20.52
N VAL A 318 -22.88 -16.82 19.39
CA VAL A 318 -22.19 -16.28 18.23
C VAL A 318 -23.20 -16.16 17.10
N ILE A 319 -23.35 -14.97 16.52
CA ILE A 319 -24.22 -14.77 15.36
C ILE A 319 -23.35 -14.68 14.11
N ILE A 320 -23.73 -15.45 13.10
CA ILE A 320 -23.17 -15.40 11.75
C ILE A 320 -24.13 -14.61 10.88
N TRP A 321 -23.60 -13.58 10.24
CA TRP A 321 -24.31 -12.72 9.31
C TRP A 321 -23.80 -12.96 7.91
N GLN A 322 -24.70 -13.01 6.94
CA GLN A 322 -24.36 -13.03 5.52
C GLN A 322 -24.35 -11.61 4.97
N VAL A 323 -23.27 -11.27 4.25
CA VAL A 323 -23.14 -10.01 3.51
C VAL A 323 -23.77 -10.18 2.13
N ASP A 324 -24.75 -9.35 1.83
CA ASP A 324 -25.36 -9.29 0.50
C ASP A 324 -24.41 -8.56 -0.48
N PRO A 325 -24.00 -9.19 -1.60
CA PRO A 325 -22.95 -8.64 -2.47
C PRO A 325 -23.38 -7.39 -3.25
N GLU A 326 -24.67 -7.14 -3.41
CA GLU A 326 -25.19 -6.00 -4.17
C GLU A 326 -25.54 -4.83 -3.25
N SER A 327 -26.31 -5.10 -2.20
CA SER A 327 -26.78 -4.08 -1.26
C SER A 327 -25.79 -3.78 -0.13
N HIS A 328 -24.79 -4.63 0.07
CA HIS A 328 -23.85 -4.60 1.20
C HIS A 328 -24.53 -4.63 2.58
N GLN A 329 -25.79 -5.05 2.65
CA GLN A 329 -26.53 -5.22 3.90
C GLN A 329 -26.23 -6.60 4.51
N LEU A 330 -26.30 -6.68 5.84
CA LEU A 330 -26.08 -7.92 6.56
C LEU A 330 -27.41 -8.53 6.98
N LYS A 331 -27.56 -9.83 6.74
CA LYS A 331 -28.72 -10.63 7.17
C LYS A 331 -28.28 -11.71 8.13
N LEU A 332 -29.05 -11.95 9.19
CA LEU A 332 -28.79 -13.05 10.10
C LEU A 332 -28.86 -14.36 9.31
N LEU A 333 -27.75 -15.10 9.30
CA LEU A 333 -27.67 -16.42 8.67
C LEU A 333 -27.91 -17.51 9.70
N ARG A 334 -27.27 -17.39 10.88
CA ARG A 334 -27.35 -18.40 11.94
C ARG A 334 -26.95 -17.85 13.30
N THR A 335 -27.52 -18.43 14.34
CA THR A 335 -27.05 -18.29 15.73
C THR A 335 -26.43 -19.60 16.19
N LEU A 336 -25.19 -19.54 16.70
CA LEU A 336 -24.47 -20.66 17.29
C LEU A 336 -24.59 -20.56 18.80
N GLU A 337 -25.33 -21.50 19.39
CA GLU A 337 -25.69 -21.54 20.81
C GLU A 337 -25.03 -22.74 21.51
N GLY A 338 -25.03 -22.76 22.84
CA GLY A 338 -24.47 -23.86 23.64
C GLY A 338 -23.08 -23.59 24.23
N HIS A 339 -22.59 -22.35 24.15
CA HIS A 339 -21.42 -21.91 24.90
C HIS A 339 -21.80 -21.77 26.38
N ALA A 340 -20.94 -22.26 27.28
CA ALA A 340 -21.18 -22.16 28.72
C ALA A 340 -20.89 -20.76 29.28
N TYR A 341 -20.13 -19.95 28.54
CA TYR A 341 -19.69 -18.60 28.90
C TYR A 341 -19.92 -17.65 27.72
N GLY A 342 -19.82 -16.35 27.98
CA GLY A 342 -19.81 -15.33 26.92
C GLY A 342 -18.64 -15.55 25.96
N VAL A 343 -18.78 -15.06 24.72
CA VAL A 343 -17.76 -15.24 23.68
C VAL A 343 -16.97 -13.95 23.51
N SER A 344 -15.69 -13.98 23.88
CA SER A 344 -14.78 -12.82 23.91
C SER A 344 -13.95 -12.67 22.64
N TYR A 345 -13.69 -13.76 21.91
CA TYR A 345 -12.82 -13.74 20.74
C TYR A 345 -13.24 -14.78 19.71
N LEU A 346 -13.04 -14.45 18.43
CA LEU A 346 -13.41 -15.30 17.29
C LEU A 346 -12.28 -15.34 16.26
N ALA A 347 -12.05 -16.53 15.67
CA ALA A 347 -11.10 -16.67 14.57
C ALA A 347 -11.63 -17.59 13.46
N TRP A 348 -11.68 -17.04 12.25
CA TRP A 348 -12.00 -17.76 11.02
C TRP A 348 -10.83 -18.63 10.57
N SER A 349 -11.12 -19.86 10.14
CA SER A 349 -10.14 -20.68 9.43
C SER A 349 -9.71 -20.00 8.12
N PRO A 350 -8.52 -20.29 7.57
CA PRO A 350 -8.04 -19.66 6.34
C PRO A 350 -8.96 -19.87 5.12
N ASP A 351 -9.75 -20.95 5.14
CA ASP A 351 -10.73 -21.32 4.10
C ASP A 351 -12.18 -20.92 4.44
N ASP A 352 -12.39 -20.20 5.54
CA ASP A 352 -13.70 -19.76 6.06
C ASP A 352 -14.73 -20.86 6.36
N THR A 353 -14.30 -22.13 6.36
CA THR A 353 -15.18 -23.28 6.63
C THR A 353 -15.49 -23.43 8.12
N TYR A 354 -14.51 -23.11 8.97
CA TYR A 354 -14.61 -23.26 10.41
C TYR A 354 -14.44 -21.92 11.14
N LEU A 355 -15.08 -21.84 12.29
CA LEU A 355 -14.94 -20.72 13.21
C LEU A 355 -14.60 -21.24 14.60
N ILE A 356 -13.55 -20.70 15.21
CA ILE A 356 -13.25 -20.95 16.62
C ILE A 356 -13.80 -19.80 17.45
N ALA A 357 -14.49 -20.14 18.53
CA ALA A 357 -14.93 -19.21 19.56
C ALA A 357 -14.18 -19.47 20.88
N CYS A 358 -13.74 -18.39 21.53
CA CYS A 358 -13.08 -18.39 22.83
C CYS A 358 -13.90 -17.59 23.84
N GLY A 359 -13.85 -18.00 25.11
CA GLY A 359 -14.50 -17.29 26.21
C GLY A 359 -13.57 -16.31 26.95
N PRO A 360 -14.08 -15.61 27.97
CA PRO A 360 -13.29 -14.72 28.83
C PRO A 360 -12.32 -15.50 29.72
N ASP A 361 -11.57 -14.82 30.58
CA ASP A 361 -10.49 -15.40 31.39
C ASP A 361 -10.90 -16.60 32.27
N ASP A 362 -12.17 -16.73 32.63
CA ASP A 362 -12.70 -17.85 33.42
C ASP A 362 -13.15 -19.05 32.58
N CYS A 363 -13.01 -18.97 31.26
CA CYS A 363 -13.41 -20.01 30.34
C CYS A 363 -12.23 -20.92 29.97
N SER A 364 -12.37 -22.21 30.29
CA SER A 364 -11.40 -23.25 29.95
C SER A 364 -11.67 -23.95 28.62
N GLU A 365 -12.71 -23.53 27.90
CA GLU A 365 -13.26 -24.26 26.75
C GLU A 365 -13.13 -23.44 25.46
N LEU A 366 -12.89 -24.15 24.36
CA LEU A 366 -12.94 -23.62 23.01
C LEU A 366 -13.95 -24.40 22.18
N TRP A 367 -14.64 -23.70 21.29
CA TRP A 367 -15.64 -24.29 20.42
C TRP A 367 -15.26 -24.12 18.96
N LEU A 368 -15.12 -25.24 18.25
CA LEU A 368 -14.88 -25.29 16.82
C LEU A 368 -16.19 -25.59 16.10
N TRP A 369 -16.71 -24.61 15.39
CA TRP A 369 -17.96 -24.68 14.65
C TRP A 369 -17.72 -24.86 13.16
N ASN A 370 -18.51 -25.71 12.51
CA ASN A 370 -18.65 -25.69 11.07
C ASN A 370 -19.66 -24.60 10.69
N VAL A 371 -19.22 -23.57 9.96
CA VAL A 371 -20.06 -22.41 9.66
C VAL A 371 -21.17 -22.74 8.67
N GLN A 372 -20.93 -23.69 7.75
CA GLN A 372 -21.88 -24.07 6.72
C GLN A 372 -23.05 -24.88 7.31
N THR A 373 -22.75 -25.88 8.16
CA THR A 373 -23.80 -26.71 8.79
C THR A 373 -24.38 -26.06 10.03
N GLY A 374 -23.60 -25.25 10.73
CA GLY A 374 -23.95 -24.70 12.04
C GLY A 374 -23.76 -25.68 13.18
N GLU A 375 -23.10 -26.81 12.93
CA GLU A 375 -22.89 -27.85 13.93
C GLU A 375 -21.57 -27.63 14.66
N LEU A 376 -21.57 -27.91 15.97
CA LEU A 376 -20.37 -27.95 16.77
C LEU A 376 -19.57 -29.19 16.37
N ARG A 377 -18.39 -28.98 15.76
CA ARG A 377 -17.51 -30.07 15.37
C ARG A 377 -16.77 -30.62 16.58
N THR A 378 -16.10 -29.73 17.31
CA THR A 378 -15.23 -30.11 18.41
C THR A 378 -15.36 -29.11 19.54
N LYS A 379 -15.42 -29.64 20.76
CA LYS A 379 -15.26 -28.87 21.99
C LYS A 379 -13.92 -29.26 22.62
N MET A 380 -13.01 -28.31 22.75
CA MET A 380 -11.68 -28.55 23.29
C MET A 380 -11.58 -27.98 24.70
N SER A 381 -11.09 -28.79 25.64
CA SER A 381 -10.75 -28.40 27.02
C SER A 381 -9.68 -29.37 27.52
N GLN A 382 -8.59 -28.86 28.09
CA GLN A 382 -7.52 -29.71 28.64
C GLN A 382 -7.65 -29.83 30.17
N SER A 383 -7.81 -28.71 30.87
CA SER A 383 -8.07 -28.66 32.31
C SER A 383 -9.13 -27.62 32.64
N HIS A 384 -9.91 -27.87 33.71
CA HIS A 384 -10.90 -26.92 34.22
C HIS A 384 -10.29 -25.64 34.82
N GLU A 385 -8.98 -25.65 35.10
CA GLU A 385 -8.27 -24.47 35.61
C GLU A 385 -7.72 -23.57 34.48
N ASP A 386 -7.83 -24.02 33.23
CA ASP A 386 -7.32 -23.30 32.07
C ASP A 386 -8.14 -22.05 31.74
N SER A 387 -7.46 -21.14 31.05
CA SER A 387 -8.02 -19.88 30.55
C SER A 387 -7.60 -19.75 29.10
N LEU A 388 -8.52 -20.01 28.17
CA LEU A 388 -8.25 -19.98 26.72
C LEU A 388 -8.99 -18.80 26.10
N THR A 389 -8.32 -17.65 26.08
CA THR A 389 -8.93 -16.35 25.70
C THR A 389 -8.55 -15.88 24.31
N SER A 390 -7.49 -16.43 23.72
CA SER A 390 -7.04 -16.09 22.37
C SER A 390 -6.74 -17.33 21.54
N VAL A 391 -6.95 -17.22 20.24
CA VAL A 391 -6.67 -18.28 19.27
C VAL A 391 -6.19 -17.71 17.96
N ALA A 392 -5.30 -18.42 17.28
CA ALA A 392 -4.85 -18.13 15.93
C ALA A 392 -4.79 -19.40 15.09
N TRP A 393 -5.26 -19.30 13.85
CA TRP A 393 -5.20 -20.40 12.89
C TRP A 393 -3.84 -20.48 12.23
N ASN A 394 -3.30 -21.69 12.09
CA ASN A 394 -2.19 -21.87 11.16
C ASN A 394 -2.69 -21.66 9.72
N PRO A 395 -1.84 -21.10 8.83
CA PRO A 395 -2.17 -20.93 7.42
C PRO A 395 -2.50 -22.23 6.67
N ASP A 396 -2.12 -23.39 7.22
CA ASP A 396 -2.43 -24.70 6.65
C ASP A 396 -3.91 -25.12 6.81
N GLY A 397 -4.66 -24.44 7.68
CA GLY A 397 -6.06 -24.73 8.01
C GLY A 397 -6.29 -26.04 8.77
N LYS A 398 -5.22 -26.73 9.20
CA LYS A 398 -5.30 -28.04 9.87
C LYS A 398 -4.99 -27.96 11.36
N ARG A 399 -4.31 -26.90 11.77
CA ARG A 399 -3.91 -26.67 13.16
C ARG A 399 -4.30 -25.26 13.58
N PHE A 400 -4.46 -25.08 14.88
CA PHE A 400 -4.60 -23.77 15.48
C PHE A 400 -3.83 -23.74 16.79
N VAL A 401 -3.56 -22.53 17.27
CA VAL A 401 -2.87 -22.31 18.52
C VAL A 401 -3.76 -21.48 19.42
N ALA A 402 -3.91 -21.91 20.66
CA ALA A 402 -4.72 -21.22 21.66
C ALA A 402 -3.91 -20.93 22.91
N GLY A 403 -4.26 -19.88 23.62
CA GLY A 403 -3.64 -19.56 24.90
C GLY A 403 -4.41 -18.52 25.68
N GLY A 404 -3.94 -18.26 26.89
CA GLY A 404 -4.51 -17.21 27.72
C GLY A 404 -3.64 -16.86 28.94
N GLN A 405 -4.26 -16.15 29.88
CA GLN A 405 -3.52 -15.41 30.89
C GLN A 405 -2.98 -16.28 32.05
N ARG A 406 -3.47 -17.52 32.17
CA ARG A 406 -3.05 -18.44 33.25
C ARG A 406 -1.81 -19.28 32.90
N GLY A 407 -1.21 -19.08 31.72
CA GLY A 407 0.07 -19.69 31.34
C GLY A 407 -0.04 -20.87 30.37
N GLN A 408 -1.24 -21.12 29.85
CA GLN A 408 -1.50 -22.13 28.82
C GLN A 408 -1.20 -21.58 27.44
N PHE A 409 -0.44 -22.33 26.66
CA PHE A 409 -0.21 -22.04 25.26
C PHE A 409 -0.09 -23.34 24.46
N TYR A 410 -1.16 -23.70 23.76
CA TYR A 410 -1.40 -25.01 23.17
C TYR A 410 -1.49 -24.95 21.65
N GLN A 411 -0.82 -25.87 20.97
CA GLN A 411 -1.05 -26.15 19.55
C GLN A 411 -1.92 -27.39 19.41
N CYS A 412 -2.99 -27.28 18.63
CA CYS A 412 -4.03 -28.30 18.55
C CYS A 412 -4.38 -28.63 17.09
N ASP A 413 -4.94 -29.81 16.87
CA ASP A 413 -5.58 -30.19 15.62
C ASP A 413 -7.08 -29.86 15.62
N LEU A 414 -7.74 -30.07 14.47
CA LEU A 414 -9.18 -29.85 14.29
C LEU A 414 -10.06 -30.79 15.13
N ASP A 415 -9.52 -31.92 15.57
CA ASP A 415 -10.25 -32.89 16.38
C ASP A 415 -10.10 -32.58 17.89
N GLY A 416 -9.36 -31.52 18.22
CA GLY A 416 -9.18 -31.01 19.58
C GLY A 416 -8.04 -31.69 20.34
N ASN A 417 -7.22 -32.50 19.65
CA ASN A 417 -6.07 -33.14 20.27
C ASN A 417 -4.96 -32.12 20.44
N LEU A 418 -4.33 -32.14 21.62
CA LEU A 418 -3.13 -31.37 21.90
C LEU A 418 -1.94 -32.00 21.16
N LEU A 419 -1.30 -31.21 20.30
CA LEU A 419 -0.10 -31.62 19.56
C LEU A 419 1.16 -31.25 20.32
N ASP A 420 1.24 -30.00 20.79
CA ASP A 420 2.40 -29.47 21.51
C ASP A 420 1.98 -28.28 22.40
N SER A 421 2.82 -27.90 23.35
CA SER A 421 2.50 -26.86 24.35
C SER A 421 3.71 -26.14 24.92
N TRP A 422 3.52 -24.87 25.26
CA TRP A 422 4.43 -24.10 26.09
C TRP A 422 3.79 -23.84 27.46
N GLU A 423 4.51 -24.18 28.53
CA GLU A 423 4.05 -23.94 29.91
C GLU A 423 4.56 -22.61 30.45
N GLY A 424 3.71 -21.92 31.23
CA GLY A 424 4.08 -20.68 31.94
C GLY A 424 4.08 -19.43 31.06
N VAL A 425 3.74 -19.55 29.77
CA VAL A 425 3.61 -18.41 28.86
C VAL A 425 2.21 -17.82 28.98
N ARG A 426 2.10 -16.66 29.63
CA ARG A 426 0.83 -15.94 29.77
C ARG A 426 0.57 -15.12 28.52
N VAL A 427 -0.41 -15.52 27.75
CA VAL A 427 -0.74 -14.96 26.44
C VAL A 427 -1.95 -14.04 26.56
N GLN A 428 -1.87 -12.86 25.96
CA GLN A 428 -3.03 -11.96 25.82
C GLN A 428 -3.65 -12.06 24.41
N CYS A 429 -2.81 -12.11 23.38
CA CYS A 429 -3.26 -12.16 22.00
C CYS A 429 -2.30 -13.02 21.16
N LEU A 430 -2.84 -13.67 20.13
CA LEU A 430 -2.12 -14.59 19.25
C LEU A 430 -2.28 -14.23 17.77
N TRP A 431 -1.22 -14.49 17.02
CA TRP A 431 -1.25 -14.42 15.56
C TRP A 431 -0.26 -15.40 14.93
N CYS A 432 -0.70 -16.23 13.99
CA CYS A 432 0.21 -17.08 13.21
C CYS A 432 0.65 -16.35 11.95
N LEU A 433 1.96 -16.31 11.68
CA LEU A 433 2.49 -15.73 10.45
C LEU A 433 2.23 -16.64 9.24
N SER A 434 2.28 -16.05 8.05
CA SER A 434 2.06 -16.76 6.78
C SER A 434 3.13 -17.79 6.46
N ASP A 435 4.24 -17.82 7.19
CA ASP A 435 5.27 -18.87 7.10
C ASP A 435 4.79 -20.23 7.65
N GLY A 436 3.70 -20.24 8.42
CA GLY A 436 3.12 -21.41 9.05
C GLY A 436 3.95 -22.02 10.19
N ARG A 437 5.04 -21.37 10.60
CA ARG A 437 5.97 -21.85 11.63
C ARG A 437 6.01 -20.93 12.84
N THR A 438 5.95 -19.63 12.60
CA THR A 438 6.13 -18.63 13.64
C THR A 438 4.77 -18.18 14.16
N VAL A 439 4.57 -18.35 15.46
CA VAL A 439 3.39 -17.88 16.19
C VAL A 439 3.80 -16.70 17.06
N LEU A 440 3.21 -15.54 16.80
CA LEU A 440 3.37 -14.36 17.62
C LEU A 440 2.41 -14.42 18.80
N ALA A 441 2.94 -14.19 19.99
CA ALA A 441 2.13 -14.04 21.19
C ALA A 441 2.55 -12.77 21.93
N SER A 442 1.56 -11.96 22.31
CA SER A 442 1.77 -10.89 23.29
C SER A 442 1.72 -11.46 24.69
N ASP A 443 2.65 -11.05 25.53
CA ASP A 443 2.74 -11.54 26.90
C ASP A 443 2.43 -10.46 27.95
N THR A 444 2.28 -10.90 29.19
CA THR A 444 2.09 -10.01 30.35
C THR A 444 3.30 -9.12 30.67
N HIS A 445 4.45 -9.34 30.01
CA HIS A 445 5.67 -8.56 30.15
C HIS A 445 5.80 -7.45 29.09
N GLN A 446 4.68 -7.01 28.53
CA GLN A 446 4.61 -5.85 27.63
C GLN A 446 5.41 -6.05 26.33
N ARG A 447 5.51 -7.30 25.85
CA ARG A 447 6.26 -7.63 24.63
C ARG A 447 5.51 -8.60 23.74
N ILE A 448 5.92 -8.64 22.48
CA ILE A 448 5.53 -9.68 21.52
C ILE A 448 6.74 -10.56 21.26
N ARG A 449 6.55 -11.86 21.47
CA ARG A 449 7.53 -12.90 21.14
C ARG A 449 7.01 -13.78 20.01
N GLY A 450 7.92 -14.21 19.15
CA GLY A 450 7.67 -15.27 18.18
C GLY A 450 8.09 -16.62 18.75
N TYR A 451 7.21 -17.61 18.65
CA TYR A 451 7.41 -18.98 19.08
C TYR A 451 7.36 -19.89 17.87
N ASN A 452 8.26 -20.86 17.81
CA ASN A 452 8.21 -21.95 16.85
C ASN A 452 7.96 -23.25 17.64
N PHE A 453 6.82 -23.89 17.36
CA PHE A 453 6.43 -25.15 17.99
C PHE A 453 7.22 -26.36 17.45
N GLU A 454 7.71 -26.33 16.21
CA GLU A 454 8.49 -27.44 15.64
C GLU A 454 9.89 -27.51 16.28
N ASP A 455 10.53 -26.36 16.46
CA ASP A 455 11.90 -26.25 16.99
C ASP A 455 11.94 -25.99 18.50
N LEU A 456 10.78 -25.72 19.13
CA LEU A 456 10.65 -25.23 20.50
C LEU A 456 11.60 -24.06 20.80
N THR A 457 11.63 -23.07 19.90
CA THR A 457 12.43 -21.85 20.06
C THR A 457 11.56 -20.61 20.15
N ASP A 458 11.99 -19.65 20.97
CA ASP A 458 11.31 -18.38 21.18
C ASP A 458 12.24 -17.18 20.96
N ARG A 459 11.70 -16.08 20.43
CA ARG A 459 12.48 -14.87 20.12
C ARG A 459 11.67 -13.62 20.44
N ASN A 460 12.29 -12.66 21.11
CA ASN A 460 11.67 -11.35 21.33
C ASN A 460 11.70 -10.52 20.04
N ILE A 461 10.58 -9.89 19.70
CA ILE A 461 10.41 -9.09 18.47
C ILE A 461 10.10 -7.64 18.82
N VAL A 462 9.11 -7.40 19.67
CA VAL A 462 8.65 -6.07 20.06
C VAL A 462 8.64 -5.94 21.57
N GLN A 463 9.12 -4.81 22.10
CA GLN A 463 9.01 -4.45 23.51
C GLN A 463 8.36 -3.07 23.61
N GLU A 464 7.32 -2.96 24.42
CA GLU A 464 6.61 -1.72 24.74
C GLU A 464 6.79 -1.38 26.23
N ASP A 465 6.48 -0.13 26.57
CA ASP A 465 6.57 0.39 27.95
C ASP A 465 5.30 0.10 28.79
N HIS A 466 4.22 -0.28 28.11
CA HIS A 466 2.90 -0.50 28.71
C HIS A 466 2.30 -1.81 28.19
N PRO A 467 1.33 -2.42 28.92
CA PRO A 467 0.70 -3.67 28.53
C PRO A 467 0.08 -3.62 27.12
N ILE A 468 0.39 -4.63 26.32
CA ILE A 468 -0.19 -4.84 24.99
C ILE A 468 -1.49 -5.62 25.18
N MET A 469 -2.63 -4.96 24.98
CA MET A 469 -3.95 -5.56 25.21
C MET A 469 -4.34 -6.50 24.06
N SER A 470 -4.12 -6.05 22.83
CA SER A 470 -4.29 -6.88 21.64
C SER A 470 -3.40 -6.38 20.51
N PHE A 471 -3.21 -7.22 19.50
CA PHE A 471 -2.56 -6.80 18.28
C PHE A 471 -3.13 -7.49 17.05
N THR A 472 -2.97 -6.84 15.91
CA THR A 472 -3.36 -7.35 14.59
C THR A 472 -2.17 -7.19 13.66
N VAL A 473 -1.90 -8.19 12.82
CA VAL A 473 -0.79 -8.15 11.86
C VAL A 473 -1.34 -7.91 10.44
N SER A 474 -0.60 -7.17 9.62
CA SER A 474 -0.94 -6.93 8.22
C SER A 474 -0.91 -8.22 7.40
N LYS A 475 -1.64 -8.26 6.27
CA LYS A 475 -1.70 -9.44 5.37
C LYS A 475 -0.32 -9.92 4.90
N ASN A 476 0.65 -9.02 4.76
CA ASN A 476 2.01 -9.36 4.35
C ASN A 476 2.92 -9.81 5.51
N GLY A 477 2.44 -9.80 6.76
CA GLY A 477 3.21 -10.20 7.94
C GLY A 477 4.28 -9.20 8.41
N ARG A 478 4.39 -8.02 7.77
CA ARG A 478 5.46 -7.05 8.06
C ARG A 478 5.09 -6.06 9.16
N LEU A 479 3.85 -5.58 9.18
CA LEU A 479 3.40 -4.55 10.11
C LEU A 479 2.53 -5.16 11.19
N ALA A 480 2.68 -4.69 12.42
CA ALA A 480 1.79 -5.01 13.53
C ALA A 480 1.16 -3.74 14.08
N LEU A 481 -0.14 -3.82 14.30
CA LEU A 481 -0.93 -2.81 14.97
C LEU A 481 -1.20 -3.25 16.40
N LEU A 482 -0.73 -2.48 17.37
CA LEU A 482 -0.83 -2.76 18.79
C LEU A 482 -1.83 -1.82 19.44
N ASN A 483 -2.72 -2.38 20.26
CA ASN A 483 -3.54 -1.62 21.20
C ASN A 483 -2.84 -1.67 22.57
N VAL A 484 -2.19 -0.56 22.92
CA VAL A 484 -1.38 -0.44 24.14
C VAL A 484 -2.19 0.29 25.21
N ALA A 485 -2.28 -0.30 26.39
CA ALA A 485 -3.03 0.27 27.51
C ALA A 485 -2.56 1.70 27.81
N THR A 486 -3.49 2.65 28.00
CA THR A 486 -3.26 4.08 28.27
C THR A 486 -2.58 4.91 27.17
N GLN A 487 -1.95 4.28 26.17
CA GLN A 487 -1.20 4.95 25.11
C GLN A 487 -1.92 4.94 23.76
N GLY A 488 -2.93 4.08 23.60
CA GLY A 488 -3.72 3.98 22.37
C GLY A 488 -3.08 3.03 21.35
N VAL A 489 -3.12 3.40 20.08
CA VAL A 489 -2.75 2.49 18.98
C VAL A 489 -1.35 2.80 18.45
N HIS A 490 -0.47 1.80 18.42
CA HIS A 490 0.89 1.90 17.89
C HIS A 490 1.08 1.02 16.65
N LEU A 491 1.80 1.51 15.65
CA LEU A 491 2.20 0.75 14.46
C LEU A 491 3.67 0.37 14.54
N TRP A 492 3.97 -0.92 14.42
CA TRP A 492 5.32 -1.47 14.40
C TRP A 492 5.65 -2.13 13.07
N ASP A 493 6.93 -2.06 12.70
CA ASP A 493 7.51 -2.92 11.69
C ASP A 493 8.16 -4.11 12.39
N LEU A 494 7.63 -5.32 12.17
CA LEU A 494 8.11 -6.55 12.79
C LEU A 494 9.46 -7.01 12.22
N GLN A 495 9.74 -6.68 10.95
CA GLN A 495 10.99 -7.06 10.28
C GLN A 495 12.14 -6.19 10.79
N ASP A 496 11.91 -4.88 10.80
CA ASP A 496 12.92 -3.90 11.21
C ASP A 496 12.95 -3.71 12.74
N ARG A 497 11.91 -4.18 13.45
CA ARG A 497 11.71 -4.09 14.91
C ARG A 497 11.71 -2.64 15.42
N VAL A 498 11.05 -1.77 14.67
CA VAL A 498 10.98 -0.34 14.95
C VAL A 498 9.53 0.09 15.06
N LEU A 499 9.26 0.93 16.07
CA LEU A 499 8.01 1.67 16.17
C LEU A 499 7.93 2.67 15.01
N VAL A 500 6.94 2.47 14.14
CA VAL A 500 6.72 3.30 12.96
C VAL A 500 5.97 4.57 13.34
N ARG A 501 4.84 4.43 14.07
CA ARG A 501 3.96 5.56 14.46
C ARG A 501 3.14 5.27 15.71
N LYS A 502 2.71 6.35 16.39
CA LYS A 502 1.68 6.34 17.43
C LYS A 502 0.47 7.15 16.95
N TYR A 503 -0.73 6.59 17.05
CA TYR A 503 -1.95 7.26 16.61
C TYR A 503 -2.62 7.98 17.77
N GLN A 504 -3.09 9.20 17.50
CA GLN A 504 -3.67 10.08 18.51
C GLN A 504 -5.20 10.10 18.43
N GLY A 505 -5.84 10.53 19.52
CA GLY A 505 -7.28 10.79 19.60
C GLY A 505 -8.09 9.66 20.25
N VAL A 506 -7.62 8.42 20.17
CA VAL A 506 -8.29 7.27 20.81
C VAL A 506 -8.17 7.33 22.33
N THR A 507 -9.25 7.01 23.03
CA THR A 507 -9.22 6.80 24.48
C THR A 507 -9.15 5.31 24.75
N GLN A 508 -8.05 4.87 25.35
CA GLN A 508 -7.84 3.48 25.72
C GLN A 508 -7.34 3.41 27.15
N GLY A 509 -8.07 2.70 28.00
CA GLY A 509 -7.73 2.38 29.37
C GLY A 509 -7.25 0.94 29.46
N PHE A 510 -8.02 0.11 30.15
CA PHE A 510 -7.70 -1.29 30.44
C PHE A 510 -8.63 -2.28 29.72
N TYR A 511 -9.61 -1.80 28.95
CA TYR A 511 -10.42 -2.70 28.13
C TYR A 511 -9.64 -3.19 26.92
N THR A 512 -9.86 -4.44 26.53
CA THR A 512 -9.27 -5.02 25.32
C THR A 512 -10.01 -4.52 24.09
N ILE A 513 -9.35 -3.66 23.32
CA ILE A 513 -9.90 -3.12 22.08
C ILE A 513 -9.16 -3.70 20.90
N HIS A 514 -9.87 -4.35 19.99
CA HIS A 514 -9.32 -4.95 18.80
C HIS A 514 -9.41 -4.00 17.60
N SER A 515 -8.26 -3.47 17.20
CA SER A 515 -8.11 -2.66 15.98
C SER A 515 -7.81 -3.51 14.75
N CYS A 516 -8.12 -2.98 13.57
CA CYS A 516 -7.87 -3.65 12.30
C CYS A 516 -7.16 -2.76 11.28
N PHE A 517 -6.48 -3.41 10.33
CA PHE A 517 -6.11 -2.81 9.07
C PHE A 517 -7.30 -2.82 8.12
N GLY A 518 -7.40 -1.78 7.29
CA GLY A 518 -8.56 -1.53 6.46
C GLY A 518 -8.22 -0.97 5.08
N GLY A 519 -9.20 -1.09 4.20
CA GLY A 519 -9.14 -0.66 2.82
C GLY A 519 -8.35 -1.59 1.89
N HIS A 520 -8.26 -1.19 0.62
CA HIS A 520 -7.78 -2.09 -0.43
C HIS A 520 -6.34 -2.61 -0.21
N ASN A 521 -5.42 -1.75 0.22
CA ASN A 521 -4.00 -2.04 0.43
C ASN A 521 -3.56 -1.93 1.91
N GLU A 522 -4.51 -2.03 2.85
CA GLU A 522 -4.23 -1.82 4.29
C GLU A 522 -3.62 -0.43 4.55
N ASP A 523 -4.08 0.57 3.80
CA ASP A 523 -3.67 1.97 3.95
C ASP A 523 -4.43 2.68 5.08
N PHE A 524 -5.51 2.08 5.57
CA PHE A 524 -6.29 2.59 6.69
C PHE A 524 -6.14 1.70 7.91
N ILE A 525 -6.35 2.32 9.06
CA ILE A 525 -6.43 1.67 10.35
C ILE A 525 -7.73 2.13 11.01
N ALA A 526 -8.45 1.19 11.62
CA ALA A 526 -9.63 1.51 12.41
C ALA A 526 -9.54 0.90 13.80
N SER A 527 -9.97 1.65 14.81
CA SER A 527 -10.02 1.21 16.20
C SER A 527 -11.32 1.66 16.85
N GLY A 528 -11.83 0.83 17.75
CA GLY A 528 -12.80 1.25 18.75
C GLY A 528 -12.13 2.11 19.83
N SER A 529 -12.95 2.62 20.75
CA SER A 529 -12.51 3.50 21.82
C SER A 529 -13.47 3.40 23.01
N GLU A 530 -12.97 3.66 24.21
CA GLU A 530 -13.76 3.69 25.44
C GLU A 530 -14.75 4.87 25.48
N ASP A 531 -14.49 5.95 24.75
CA ASP A 531 -15.40 7.09 24.56
C ASP A 531 -16.57 6.84 23.59
N HIS A 532 -16.82 5.57 23.23
CA HIS A 532 -17.95 5.11 22.44
C HIS A 532 -17.87 5.45 20.94
N LYS A 533 -16.68 5.88 20.47
CA LYS A 533 -16.44 6.20 19.07
C LYS A 533 -15.62 5.14 18.35
N VAL A 534 -15.69 5.18 17.02
CA VAL A 534 -14.74 4.50 16.14
C VAL A 534 -13.85 5.54 15.49
N TYR A 535 -12.54 5.35 15.57
CA TYR A 535 -11.55 6.21 14.96
C TYR A 535 -10.96 5.53 13.73
N ILE A 536 -10.78 6.30 12.66
CA ILE A 536 -10.10 5.85 11.44
C ILE A 536 -8.94 6.77 11.17
N TRP A 537 -7.78 6.18 10.88
CA TRP A 537 -6.56 6.88 10.47
C TRP A 537 -6.13 6.42 9.09
N HIS A 538 -5.47 7.32 8.37
CA HIS A 538 -4.62 6.92 7.26
C HIS A 538 -3.28 6.44 7.84
N ARG A 539 -2.74 5.31 7.40
CA ARG A 539 -1.51 4.69 7.93
C ARG A 539 -0.31 5.65 7.97
N ARG A 540 -0.28 6.63 7.07
CA ARG A 540 0.79 7.65 6.95
C ARG A 540 0.64 8.84 7.92
N GLY A 541 -0.55 9.10 8.44
CA GLY A 541 -0.84 10.23 9.33
C GLY A 541 -1.04 9.78 10.77
N GLU A 542 -0.73 10.64 11.74
CA GLU A 542 -0.90 10.33 13.17
C GLU A 542 -2.29 10.73 13.71
N LEU A 543 -2.91 11.71 13.07
CA LEU A 543 -4.23 12.23 13.43
C LEU A 543 -5.35 11.46 12.71
N PRO A 544 -6.51 11.30 13.36
CA PRO A 544 -7.64 10.60 12.77
C PRO A 544 -8.20 11.38 11.58
N ILE A 545 -8.51 10.66 10.50
CA ILE A 545 -9.19 11.22 9.32
C ILE A 545 -10.72 11.22 9.50
N ALA A 546 -11.24 10.34 10.36
CA ALA A 546 -12.65 10.29 10.70
C ALA A 546 -12.85 9.82 12.15
N GLU A 547 -13.80 10.46 12.82
CA GLU A 547 -14.38 10.02 14.09
C GLU A 547 -15.84 9.65 13.81
N LEU A 548 -16.20 8.41 14.06
CA LEU A 548 -17.54 7.89 13.85
C LEU A 548 -18.26 7.79 15.17
N THR A 549 -19.43 8.41 15.26
CA THR A 549 -20.28 8.44 16.44
C THR A 549 -21.55 7.64 16.22
N GLY A 550 -22.09 7.05 17.28
CA GLY A 550 -23.36 6.35 17.24
C GLY A 550 -23.53 5.30 18.32
N HIS A 551 -22.45 4.58 18.67
CA HIS A 551 -22.48 3.70 19.83
C HIS A 551 -22.70 4.50 21.11
N THR A 552 -23.31 3.86 22.10
CA THR A 552 -23.63 4.50 23.40
C THR A 552 -22.76 4.00 24.55
N ARG A 553 -21.90 3.02 24.28
CA ARG A 553 -20.91 2.45 25.20
C ARG A 553 -19.62 2.12 24.46
N THR A 554 -18.61 1.63 25.19
CA THR A 554 -17.28 1.26 24.68
C THR A 554 -17.38 0.42 23.41
N VAL A 555 -16.53 0.73 22.42
CA VAL A 555 -16.41 -0.05 21.19
C VAL A 555 -15.23 -1.00 21.35
N ASN A 556 -15.50 -2.29 21.51
CA ASN A 556 -14.50 -3.32 21.82
C ASN A 556 -13.76 -3.82 20.58
N CYS A 557 -14.41 -3.84 19.42
CA CYS A 557 -13.82 -4.43 18.23
C CYS A 557 -14.29 -3.72 16.97
N VAL A 558 -13.37 -3.54 16.03
CA VAL A 558 -13.66 -3.07 14.68
C VAL A 558 -13.07 -4.05 13.68
N SER A 559 -13.87 -4.44 12.68
CA SER A 559 -13.44 -5.31 11.59
C SER A 559 -13.74 -4.66 10.26
N TRP A 560 -12.75 -4.67 9.37
CA TRP A 560 -12.90 -4.17 8.00
C TRP A 560 -13.16 -5.34 7.05
N ASN A 561 -14.05 -5.20 6.08
CA ASN A 561 -14.30 -6.27 5.12
C ASN A 561 -13.12 -6.39 4.13
N PRO A 562 -12.49 -7.57 4.00
CA PRO A 562 -11.30 -7.75 3.15
C PRO A 562 -11.61 -7.75 1.64
N ALA A 563 -12.84 -8.08 1.25
CA ALA A 563 -13.27 -8.12 -0.15
C ALA A 563 -13.94 -6.82 -0.61
N ILE A 564 -14.67 -6.15 0.29
CA ILE A 564 -15.43 -4.92 0.03
C ILE A 564 -14.81 -3.77 0.86
N PRO A 565 -13.89 -2.98 0.28
CA PRO A 565 -13.18 -1.94 1.04
C PRO A 565 -14.09 -0.85 1.62
N GLY A 566 -15.28 -0.66 1.07
CA GLY A 566 -16.26 0.30 1.56
C GLY A 566 -17.10 -0.17 2.75
N LEU A 567 -16.88 -1.37 3.29
CA LEU A 567 -17.70 -1.95 4.35
C LEU A 567 -16.87 -2.24 5.60
N MET A 568 -17.35 -1.77 6.76
CA MET A 568 -16.70 -1.98 8.07
C MET A 568 -17.77 -2.27 9.13
N ALA A 569 -17.41 -3.03 10.16
CA ALA A 569 -18.28 -3.36 11.29
C ALA A 569 -17.62 -2.96 12.61
N SER A 570 -18.40 -2.51 13.59
CA SER A 570 -17.95 -2.28 14.96
C SER A 570 -18.89 -2.93 15.96
N ALA A 571 -18.32 -3.54 17.01
CA ALA A 571 -19.03 -4.18 18.11
C ALA A 571 -18.85 -3.40 19.41
N SER A 572 -19.92 -3.29 20.21
CA SER A 572 -19.93 -2.47 21.41
C SER A 572 -20.65 -3.11 22.58
N ASP A 573 -20.27 -2.66 23.78
CA ASP A 573 -20.96 -2.96 25.05
C ASP A 573 -22.42 -2.48 25.08
N ASP A 574 -22.86 -1.64 24.12
CA ASP A 574 -24.27 -1.25 24.01
C ASP A 574 -25.19 -2.35 23.46
N GLY A 575 -24.61 -3.53 23.17
CA GLY A 575 -25.33 -4.69 22.65
C GLY A 575 -25.61 -4.62 21.15
N THR A 576 -25.07 -3.62 20.47
CA THR A 576 -25.27 -3.43 19.02
C THR A 576 -23.99 -3.69 18.24
N VAL A 577 -24.18 -4.10 16.97
CA VAL A 577 -23.12 -4.11 15.97
C VAL A 577 -23.51 -3.10 14.89
N ARG A 578 -22.65 -2.12 14.64
CA ARG A 578 -22.88 -1.09 13.61
C ARG A 578 -22.11 -1.44 12.36
N ILE A 579 -22.78 -1.32 11.23
CA ILE A 579 -22.21 -1.49 9.90
C ILE A 579 -22.03 -0.12 9.28
N TRP A 580 -20.80 0.18 8.88
CA TRP A 580 -20.36 1.45 8.33
C TRP A 580 -20.11 1.29 6.84
N GLY A 581 -20.61 2.26 6.06
CA GLY A 581 -20.45 2.31 4.62
C GLY A 581 -20.39 3.74 4.08
N PRO A 582 -20.32 3.90 2.76
CA PRO A 582 -20.42 5.19 2.08
C PRO A 582 -21.69 5.93 2.50
N ALA A 583 -21.80 7.22 2.19
CA ALA A 583 -23.04 7.95 2.35
C ALA A 583 -24.17 7.23 1.58
N PRO A 584 -25.36 7.08 2.17
CA PRO A 584 -26.50 6.56 1.44
C PRO A 584 -26.75 7.45 0.22
N PHE A 585 -27.12 6.82 -0.91
CA PHE A 585 -27.53 7.55 -2.10
C PHE A 585 -28.87 8.20 -1.79
N LEU A 586 -28.85 9.47 -1.37
CA LEU A 586 -30.07 10.28 -1.33
C LEU A 586 -30.42 10.57 -2.79
N ASP A 587 -31.49 9.94 -3.29
CA ASP A 587 -32.16 10.44 -4.49
C ASP A 587 -32.56 11.88 -4.19
N SER A 588 -31.86 12.83 -4.80
CA SER A 588 -32.25 14.23 -4.78
C SER A 588 -33.48 14.41 -5.68
N GLN A 589 -34.64 14.03 -5.16
CA GLN A 589 -35.94 14.57 -5.51
C GLN A 589 -36.70 14.87 -4.21
N GLU A 590 -36.23 15.87 -3.47
CA GLU A 590 -37.10 16.71 -2.64
C GLU A 590 -36.42 18.07 -2.41
N THR A 591 -36.73 18.97 -3.34
CA THR A 591 -36.88 20.42 -3.16
C THR A 591 -35.70 21.23 -2.59
N ASP A 592 -34.91 21.79 -3.50
CA ASP A 592 -34.63 23.23 -3.47
C ASP A 592 -35.97 23.98 -3.33
N GLY A 593 -36.22 24.48 -2.12
CA GLY A 593 -37.51 25.06 -1.75
C GLY A 593 -37.40 25.84 -0.44
N LEU A 594 -36.67 26.96 -0.49
CA LEU A 594 -36.84 28.12 0.39
C LEU A 594 -36.56 27.92 1.88
N SER A 595 -35.27 28.00 2.24
CA SER A 595 -34.87 28.59 3.53
C SER A 595 -33.85 29.73 3.31
N GLU A 596 -34.15 30.63 2.37
CA GLU A 596 -33.67 32.01 2.47
C GLU A 596 -34.68 32.78 3.34
N ASN A 597 -34.35 32.95 4.62
CA ASN A 597 -34.73 34.12 5.41
C ASN A 597 -34.15 33.99 6.82
N CYS A 598 -32.94 34.51 7.01
CA CYS A 598 -32.52 35.23 8.22
C CYS A 598 -31.11 35.78 7.98
N THR A 599 -31.00 37.07 7.67
CA THR A 599 -30.24 38.06 8.45
C THR A 599 -30.16 39.37 7.65
N ASN A 600 -31.07 40.29 7.95
CA ASN A 600 -30.84 41.71 7.79
C ASN A 600 -31.65 42.40 8.89
N MET A 601 -30.98 42.81 9.96
CA MET A 601 -31.22 44.08 10.66
C MET A 601 -30.19 44.22 11.79
N ASP A 602 -29.13 44.97 11.48
CA ASP A 602 -28.47 45.86 12.43
C ASP A 602 -29.38 47.09 12.62
N SER A 603 -29.74 47.39 13.87
CA SER A 603 -30.00 48.72 14.46
C SER A 603 -30.25 48.57 15.95
#